data_AF-A0AAW0KLM7-F1
#
_entry.id   AF-A0AAW0KLM7-F1
#
_cell.length_a   1.000
_cell.length_b   1.000
_cell.length_c   1.000
_cell.angle_alpha   90.00
_cell.angle_beta   90.00
_cell.angle_gamma   90.00
#
_symmetry.space_group_name_H-M   'P 1'
#
loop_
_entity.id
_entity.type
_entity.pdbx_description
1 polymer ?
#
loop_
_entity_poly.entity_id
_entity_poly.type
_entity_poly.pdbx_seq_one_letter_code
_entity_poly.pdbx_strand_id
1 'polypeptide(L)' 'MPVVPEIQMIFRGAANLTLKTPNVLIDGVKGITCLAFASSGSTTNQIAIIGNHQQQTFSVAYDVSNSRIGFAADGCR' A
#
# COMPACT_ATOMS: atom_id res chain seq x y z
N MET A 1 7.05 -7.38 -18.53
CA MET A 1 6.53 -7.24 -17.15
C MET A 1 5.13 -7.85 -17.13
N PRO A 2 4.76 -8.65 -16.13
CA PRO A 2 3.40 -9.19 -16.03
C PRO A 2 2.39 -8.04 -15.98
N VAL A 3 1.23 -8.22 -16.61
CA VAL A 3 0.10 -7.29 -16.49
C VAL A 3 -0.47 -7.48 -15.08
N VAL A 4 -0.35 -6.44 -14.25
CA VAL A 4 -0.82 -6.47 -12.85
C VAL A 4 -2.10 -5.64 -12.75
N PRO A 5 -3.16 -6.13 -12.11
CA PRO A 5 -4.34 -5.33 -11.84
C PRO A 5 -3.99 -4.07 -11.05
N GLU A 6 -4.67 -2.96 -11.37
CA GLU A 6 -4.57 -1.77 -10.55
C GLU A 6 -5.20 -2.02 -9.18
N ILE A 7 -4.50 -1.61 -8.12
CA ILE A 7 -5.03 -1.63 -6.75
C ILE A 7 -5.03 -0.21 -6.22
N GLN A 8 -6.19 0.24 -5.75
CA GLN A 8 -6.37 1.54 -5.14
C GLN A 8 -6.89 1.39 -3.71
N MET A 9 -6.27 2.09 -2.77
CA MET A 9 -6.80 2.25 -1.41
C MET A 9 -7.65 3.52 -1.35
N ILE A 10 -8.95 3.37 -1.08
CA ILE A 10 -9.92 4.47 -1.01
C ILE A 10 -10.14 4.85 0.45
N PHE A 11 -9.80 6.08 0.81
CA PHE A 11 -9.98 6.58 2.18
C PHE A 11 -11.16 7.55 2.27
N ARG A 12 -11.73 7.66 3.46
CA ARG A 12 -12.69 8.73 3.76
C ARG A 12 -12.02 10.10 3.55
N GLY A 13 -12.77 11.06 2.99
CA GLY A 13 -12.25 12.39 2.67
C GLY A 13 -11.67 12.52 1.26
N ALA A 14 -12.03 11.61 0.35
CA ALA A 14 -11.65 11.62 -1.07
C ALA A 14 -10.15 11.46 -1.35
N ALA A 15 -9.37 11.04 -0.35
CA ALA A 15 -7.98 10.65 -0.54
C ALA A 15 -7.91 9.23 -1.11
N ASN A 16 -7.18 9.07 -2.21
CA ASN A 16 -6.96 7.77 -2.86
C ASN A 16 -5.46 7.52 -3.00
N LEU A 17 -5.04 6.29 -2.74
CA LEU A 17 -3.66 5.84 -2.94
C LEU A 17 -3.65 4.76 -4.03
N THR A 18 -3.25 5.11 -5.25
CA THR A 18 -3.08 4.14 -6.35
C THR A 18 -1.70 3.50 -6.25
N LEU A 19 -1.66 2.20 -5.97
CA LEU A 19 -0.43 1.45 -5.81
C LEU A 19 0.17 1.09 -7.16
N LYS A 20 1.47 1.36 -7.35
CA LYS A 20 2.21 0.92 -8.54
C LYS A 20 2.63 -0.54 -8.38
N THR A 21 3.06 -1.19 -9.47
CA THR A 21 3.52 -2.60 -9.44
C THR A 21 4.50 -2.93 -8.31
N PRO A 22 5.52 -2.10 -8.01
CA PRO A 22 6.46 -2.36 -6.90
C PRO A 22 5.82 -2.34 -5.51
N ASN A 23 4.64 -1.73 -5.37
CA ASN A 23 3.90 -1.66 -4.11
C ASN A 23 2.95 -2.86 -3.91
N VAL A 24 2.64 -3.56 -5.00
CA VAL A 24 1.66 -4.66 -5.05
C VAL A 24 2.34 -6.02 -5.08
N LEU A 25 3.54 -6.10 -5.64
CA LEU A 25 4.28 -7.34 -5.82
C LEU A 25 5.60 -7.33 -5.04
N ILE A 26 6.03 -8.50 -4.59
CA ILE A 26 7.33 -8.74 -3.97
C ILE A 26 8.01 -9.92 -4.68
N ASP A 27 9.29 -9.77 -4.99
CA ASP A 27 10.09 -10.88 -5.52
C ASP A 27 10.54 -11.79 -4.38
N GLY A 28 10.14 -13.07 -4.47
CA GLY A 28 10.44 -14.08 -3.47
C GLY A 28 11.62 -14.95 -3.89
N VAL A 29 11.38 -16.25 -4.07
CA VAL A 29 12.38 -17.19 -4.60
C VAL A 29 12.66 -16.85 -6.06
N LYS A 30 13.89 -17.08 -6.53
CA LYS A 30 14.33 -16.76 -7.90
C LYS A 30 13.30 -17.22 -8.96
N GLY A 31 12.76 -16.27 -9.70
CA GLY A 31 11.76 -16.53 -10.76
C GLY A 31 10.31 -16.57 -10.29
N ILE A 32 10.04 -16.34 -9.00
CA ILE A 32 8.70 -16.27 -8.42
C ILE A 32 8.46 -14.87 -7.86
N THR A 33 7.44 -14.21 -8.39
CA THR A 33 6.92 -12.95 -7.86
C THR A 33 5.59 -13.22 -7.17
N CYS A 34 5.44 -12.71 -5.95
CA CYS A 34 4.28 -12.94 -5.09
C CYS A 34 3.45 -11.66 -4.93
N LEU A 35 2.17 -11.82 -4.62
CA LEU A 35 1.32 -10.73 -4.16
C LEU A 35 1.80 -10.26 -2.77
N ALA A 36 2.05 -8.96 -2.61
CA ALA A 36 2.53 -8.35 -1.37
C ALA A 36 1.39 -8.12 -0.35
N PHE A 37 0.44 -9.05 -0.26
CA PHE A 37 -0.70 -9.02 0.65
C PHE A 37 -0.78 -10.35 1.40
N ALA A 38 -0.98 -10.28 2.70
CA ALA A 38 -1.08 -11.45 3.56
C ALA A 38 -2.37 -11.41 4.38
N SER A 39 -2.85 -12.60 4.76
CA SER A 39 -3.98 -12.72 5.67
C SER A 39 -3.63 -12.11 7.04
N SER A 40 -4.58 -11.38 7.64
CA SER A 40 -4.45 -10.86 9.01
C SER A 40 -4.58 -11.94 10.09
N GLY A 41 -4.79 -13.20 9.71
CA GLY A 41 -4.87 -14.34 10.63
C GLY A 41 -6.19 -14.47 11.41
N SER A 42 -7.10 -13.49 11.29
CA SER A 42 -8.43 -13.50 11.90
C SER A 42 -9.51 -13.28 10.85
N THR A 43 -10.59 -14.04 10.92
CA THR A 43 -11.78 -13.86 10.09
C THR A 43 -12.85 -12.99 10.74
N THR A 44 -12.77 -12.75 12.06
CA THR A 44 -13.77 -12.01 12.83
C THR A 44 -13.34 -10.58 13.14
N ASN A 45 -12.04 -10.34 13.31
CA ASN A 45 -11.46 -9.03 13.58
C ASN A 45 -10.43 -8.69 12.50
N GLN A 46 -10.90 -8.59 11.27
CA GLN A 46 -10.04 -8.23 10.14
C GLN A 46 -9.51 -6.81 10.33
N ILE A 47 -8.19 -6.69 10.27
CA ILE A 47 -7.49 -5.41 10.27
C ILE A 47 -6.72 -5.29 8.96
N ALA A 48 -6.75 -4.10 8.36
CA ALA A 48 -5.88 -3.77 7.23
C ALA A 48 -4.60 -3.13 7.76
N ILE A 49 -3.44 -3.67 7.36
CA ILE A 49 -2.13 -3.13 7.71
C ILE A 49 -1.48 -2.63 6.43
N ILE A 50 -1.16 -1.34 6.37
CA ILE A 50 -0.41 -0.74 5.26
C ILE A 50 1.08 -0.87 5.59
N GLY A 51 1.72 -1.90 5.04
CA GLY A 51 3.13 -2.22 5.29
C GLY A 51 4.10 -1.33 4.52
N ASN A 52 5.41 -1.56 4.74
CA ASN A 52 6.48 -0.81 4.08
C ASN A 52 6.37 -0.83 2.55
N HIS A 53 6.08 -1.99 1.94
CA HIS A 53 5.96 -2.10 0.48
C HIS A 53 4.90 -1.18 -0.12
N GLN A 54 3.74 -1.06 0.53
CA GLN A 54 2.68 -0.18 0.07
C GLN A 54 3.01 1.31 0.27
N GLN A 55 3.90 1.65 1.20
CA GLN A 55 4.31 3.03 1.47
C GLN A 55 5.51 3.50 0.63
N GLN A 56 6.28 2.58 0.04
CA GLN A 56 7.42 2.92 -0.83
C GLN A 56 7.01 3.90 -1.94
N THR A 57 7.85 4.89 -2.22
CA THR A 57 7.65 5.98 -3.21
C THR A 57 6.52 6.97 -2.89
N PHE A 58 5.84 6.83 -1.74
CA PHE A 58 4.89 7.82 -1.24
C PHE A 58 5.50 8.63 -0.10
N SER A 59 5.17 9.91 -0.03
CA SER A 59 5.34 10.70 1.19
C SER A 59 4.10 10.52 2.06
N VAL A 60 4.33 10.21 3.33
CA VAL A 60 3.27 10.08 4.35
C VAL A 60 3.45 11.20 5.37
N ALA A 61 2.43 12.06 5.50
CA ALA A 61 2.39 13.14 6.46
C ALA A 61 1.48 12.76 7.63
N TYR A 62 1.98 12.93 8.85
CA TYR A 62 1.24 12.68 10.09
C TYR A 62 0.87 14.03 10.72
N ASP A 63 -0.35 14.49 10.47
CA ASP A 63 -0.88 15.70 11.09
C ASP A 63 -1.60 15.34 12.40
N VAL A 64 -0.80 15.24 13.46
CA VAL A 64 -1.28 14.87 14.80
C VAL A 64 -2.24 15.93 15.35
N SER A 65 -1.99 17.21 15.08
CA SER A 65 -2.82 18.32 15.58
C SER A 65 -4.24 18.29 15.02
N ASN A 66 -4.42 17.89 13.76
CA ASN A 66 -5.74 17.80 13.14
C ASN A 66 -6.30 16.38 13.03
N SER A 67 -5.61 15.38 13.61
CA SER A 67 -5.98 13.96 13.53
C SER A 67 -6.14 13.46 12.07
N ARG A 68 -5.15 13.75 11.22
CA ARG A 68 -5.18 13.41 9.78
C ARG A 68 -3.88 12.74 9.33
N ILE A 69 -4.02 11.92 8.30
CA ILE A 69 -2.90 11.36 7.53
C ILE A 69 -2.99 11.90 6.11
N GLY A 70 -1.89 12.42 5.58
CA GLY A 70 -1.75 12.87 4.20
C GLY A 70 -0.88 11.92 3.40
N PHE A 71 -1.23 11.70 2.14
CA PHE A 71 -0.44 10.90 1.20
C PHE A 71 -0.13 11.73 -0.04
N ALA A 72 1.12 11.66 -0.52
CA ALA A 72 1.53 12.21 -1.80
C ALA A 72 2.36 11.19 -2.56
N ALA A 73 2.10 11.04 -3.86
CA ALA A 73 2.90 10.19 -4.74
C ALA A 73 4.27 10.82 -5.04
N ASP A 74 5.20 9.99 -5.50
CA ASP A 74 6.54 10.38 -5.96
C ASP A 74 7.40 11.09 -4.89
N GLY A 75 7.25 10.66 -3.63
CA GLY A 75 7.94 11.26 -2.47
C GLY A 75 9.46 11.02 -2.42
N CYS A 76 9.90 9.83 -2.84
CA CYS A 76 11.31 9.46 -2.97
C CYS A 76 11.52 8.83 -4.35
N ARG A 77 12.39 9.44 -5.17
CA ARG A 77 12.84 8.93 -6.47
C ARG A 77 14.18 8.23 -6.35
#